data_AF-A0A7X8MPS0-F1
#
_entry.id   AF-A0A7X8MPS0-F1
#
_cell.length_a   1.000
_cell.length_b   1.000
_cell.length_c   1.000
_cell.angle_alpha   90.00
_cell.angle_beta   90.00
_cell.angle_gamma   90.00
#
_symmetry.space_group_name_H-M   'P 1'
#
loop_
_entity.id
_entity.type
_entity.pdbx_description
1 polymer ?
#
loop_
_entity_poly.entity_id
_entity_poly.type
_entity_poly.pdbx_seq_one_letter_code
_entity_poly.pdbx_strand_id
1 'polypeptide(L)'
;MIQYIRLKNKIFSNELFSNLLFAAILTAYVLLKIISNLAYGASYFTAFRSGITGAVMYVAGMYAVNLAANNTVKNKQTLFIDARIAKKGLLIS
;
A
#
# COMPACT_ATOMS: atom_id res chain seq x y z
N MET A 1 -17.63 -7.31 12.95
CA MET A 1 -17.35 -6.64 11.65
C MET A 1 -16.55 -5.35 11.80
N ILE A 2 -16.99 -4.40 12.65
CA ILE A 2 -16.31 -3.11 12.89
C ILE A 2 -14.86 -3.26 13.40
N GLN A 3 -14.59 -4.19 14.33
CA GLN A 3 -13.24 -4.39 14.86
C GLN A 3 -12.24 -4.93 13.81
N TYR A 4 -12.71 -5.78 12.88
CA TYR A 4 -11.89 -6.33 11.80
C TYR A 4 -11.48 -5.25 10.80
N ILE A 5 -12.43 -4.37 10.42
CA ILE A 5 -12.17 -3.22 9.54
C ILE A 5 -11.16 -2.27 10.20
N ARG A 6 -11.29 -2.03 11.51
CA ARG A 6 -10.38 -1.17 12.28
C ARG A 6 -8.94 -1.71 12.32
N LEU A 7 -8.78 -3.04 12.46
CA LEU A 7 -7.48 -3.70 12.46
C LEU A 7 -6.83 -3.65 11.07
N LYS A 8 -7.56 -3.99 10.00
CA LYS A 8 -7.06 -3.90 8.62
C LYS A 8 -6.65 -2.47 8.26
N ASN A 9 -7.43 -1.47 8.66
CA ASN A 9 -7.12 -0.08 8.39
C ASN A 9 -5.84 0.36 9.13
N LYS A 10 -5.63 -0.09 10.37
CA LYS A 10 -4.41 0.20 11.12
C LYS A 10 -3.16 -0.39 10.47
N ILE A 11 -3.24 -1.63 9.99
CA ILE A 11 -2.14 -2.31 9.29
C ILE A 11 -1.84 -1.61 7.97
N PHE A 12 -2.87 -1.31 7.18
CA PHE A 12 -2.74 -0.62 5.91
C PHE A 12 -2.10 0.76 6.06
N SER A 13 -2.60 1.60 6.98
CA SER A 13 -2.02 2.92 7.22
C SER A 13 -0.56 2.81 7.69
N ASN A 14 -0.25 1.82 8.52
CA ASN A 14 1.13 1.62 8.95
C ASN A 14 2.04 1.21 7.77
N GLU A 15 1.62 0.27 6.91
CA GLU A 15 2.40 -0.11 5.73
C GLU A 15 2.56 1.03 4.71
N LEU A 16 1.51 1.84 4.55
CA LEU A 16 1.46 2.90 3.54
C LEU A 16 2.30 4.12 3.95
N PHE A 17 2.33 4.48 5.23
CA PHE A 17 3.07 5.63 5.75
C PHE A 17 4.42 5.28 6.38
N SER A 18 4.64 4.04 6.83
CA SER A 18 5.94 3.62 7.38
C SER A 18 6.98 3.36 6.29
N ASN A 19 6.57 3.24 5.01
CA ASN A 19 7.50 3.05 3.91
C ASN A 19 7.91 4.40 3.30
N LEU A 20 9.05 4.93 3.74
CA LEU A 20 9.59 6.22 3.28
C LEU A 20 9.79 6.28 1.75
N LEU A 21 10.23 5.18 1.14
CA LEU A 21 10.41 5.09 -0.31
C LEU A 21 9.07 5.26 -1.04
N PHE A 22 8.01 4.65 -0.51
CA PHE A 22 6.68 4.78 -1.06
C PHE A 22 6.16 6.22 -0.98
N ALA A 23 6.34 6.87 0.17
CA ALA A 23 5.97 8.28 0.35
C ALA A 23 6.75 9.20 -0.60
N ALA A 24 8.04 8.93 -0.83
CA ALA A 24 8.86 9.67 -1.76
C ALA A 24 8.38 9.51 -3.22
N ILE A 25 8.08 8.28 -3.64
CA ILE A 25 7.55 7.99 -4.99
C ILE A 25 6.18 8.67 -5.19
N LEU A 26 5.30 8.60 -4.19
CA LEU A 26 3.97 9.23 -4.26
C LEU A 26 4.09 10.76 -4.39
N THR A 27 5.00 11.37 -3.63
CA THR A 27 5.24 12.81 -3.68
C THR A 27 5.83 13.22 -5.03
N ALA A 28 6.80 12.45 -5.55
CA ALA A 28 7.37 12.67 -6.88
C ALA A 28 6.30 12.55 -7.99
N TYR A 29 5.40 11.57 -7.90
CA TYR A 29 4.28 11.43 -8.83
C TYR A 29 3.37 12.65 -8.83
N VAL A 30 2.99 13.16 -7.65
CA VAL A 30 2.14 14.35 -7.54
C VAL A 30 2.83 15.57 -8.14
N LEU A 31 4.11 15.79 -7.82
CA LEU A 31 4.89 16.90 -8.37
C LEU A 31 5.00 16.80 -9.89
N LEU A 32 5.37 15.64 -10.41
CA LEU A 32 5.48 15.41 -11.86
C LEU A 32 4.15 15.68 -12.57
N LYS A 33 3.04 15.24 -11.99
CA LYS A 33 1.70 15.43 -12.58
C LYS A 33 1.24 16.88 -12.54
N ILE A 34 1.56 17.61 -11.46
CA ILE A 34 1.30 19.05 -11.36
C ILE A 34 2.11 19.80 -12.43
N ILE A 35 3.41 19.54 -12.52
CA ILE A 35 4.30 20.18 -13.49
C ILE A 35 3.85 19.86 -14.92
N SER A 36 3.50 18.60 -15.20
CA SER A 36 3.02 18.18 -16.52
C SER A 36 1.76 18.95 -16.91
N ASN A 37 0.75 18.99 -16.03
CA ASN A 37 -0.48 19.72 -16.31
C ASN A 37 -0.26 21.22 -16.48
N LEU A 38 0.66 21.81 -15.72
CA LEU A 38 1.02 23.22 -15.88
C LEU A 38 1.72 23.46 -17.22
N ALA A 39 2.59 22.54 -17.67
CA ALA A 39 3.24 22.60 -18.99
C ALA A 39 2.25 22.48 -20.15
N TYR A 40 1.14 21.76 -19.97
CA TYR A 40 0.03 21.71 -20.93
C TYR A 40 -0.92 22.92 -20.87
N GLY A 41 -0.60 23.95 -20.08
CA GLY A 41 -1.37 25.18 -20.00
C GLY A 41 -2.62 25.10 -19.10
N ALA A 42 -2.74 24.07 -18.26
CA ALA A 42 -3.84 24.00 -17.30
C ALA A 42 -3.65 25.04 -16.18
N SER A 43 -4.76 25.53 -15.61
CA SER A 43 -4.69 26.41 -14.44
C SER A 43 -3.99 25.71 -13.25
N TYR A 44 -3.31 26.49 -12.41
CA TYR A 44 -2.65 25.99 -11.19
C TYR A 44 -3.59 25.16 -10.32
N PHE A 45 -4.85 25.60 -10.17
CA PHE A 45 -5.86 24.89 -9.40
C PHE A 45 -6.23 23.55 -10.03
N THR A 46 -6.39 23.50 -11.35
CA THR A 46 -6.68 22.27 -12.10
C THR A 46 -5.51 21.28 -12.03
N ALA A 47 -4.28 21.78 -12.20
CA ALA A 47 -3.07 20.98 -12.12
C ALA A 47 -2.89 20.35 -10.72
N PHE A 48 -3.04 21.16 -9.68
CA PHE A 48 -2.97 20.73 -8.28
C PHE A 48 -4.04 19.69 -7.94
N ARG A 49 -5.31 19.97 -8.30
CA ARG A 49 -6.42 19.05 -8.08
C ARG A 49 -6.18 17.70 -8.77
N SER A 50 -5.76 17.70 -10.02
CA SER A 50 -5.43 16.49 -10.79
C SER A 50 -4.32 15.65 -10.15
N GLY A 51 -3.27 16.30 -9.65
CA GLY A 51 -2.17 15.65 -8.93
C GLY A 51 -2.67 14.93 -7.69
N ILE A 52 -3.40 15.63 -6.83
CA ILE A 52 -3.94 15.09 -5.58
C ILE A 52 -4.98 13.99 -5.86
N THR A 53 -5.93 14.21 -6.76
CA THR A 53 -6.95 13.21 -7.09
C THR A 53 -6.31 11.92 -7.61
N GLY A 54 -5.24 12.02 -8.40
CA GLY A 54 -4.46 10.85 -8.84
C GLY A 54 -3.86 10.07 -7.67
N ALA A 55 -3.21 10.76 -6.73
CA ALA A 55 -2.65 10.11 -5.54
C ALA A 55 -3.72 9.46 -4.65
N VAL A 56 -4.85 10.14 -4.43
CA VAL A 56 -5.99 9.61 -3.66
C VAL A 56 -6.55 8.36 -4.34
N MET A 57 -6.73 8.38 -5.66
CA MET A 57 -7.28 7.25 -6.40
C MET A 57 -6.34 6.04 -6.40
N TYR A 58 -5.02 6.27 -6.44
CA TYR A 58 -4.02 5.24 -6.30
C TYR A 58 -4.04 4.58 -4.91
N VAL A 59 -4.08 5.39 -3.85
CA VAL A 59 -4.20 4.90 -2.46
C VAL A 59 -5.53 4.15 -2.25
N ALA A 60 -6.63 4.65 -2.82
CA ALA A 60 -7.92 3.97 -2.77
C ALA A 60 -7.89 2.62 -3.50
N GLY A 61 -7.21 2.54 -4.65
CA GLY A 61 -6.98 1.29 -5.37
C GLY A 61 -6.18 0.28 -4.53
N MET A 62 -5.09 0.71 -3.90
CA MET A 62 -4.33 -0.13 -2.97
C MET A 62 -5.19 -0.60 -1.79
N TYR A 63 -6.01 0.28 -1.23
CA TYR A 63 -6.89 -0.07 -0.13
C TYR A 63 -7.94 -1.10 -0.56
N ALA A 64 -8.54 -0.92 -1.74
CA ALA A 64 -9.51 -1.85 -2.30
C ALA A 64 -8.87 -3.23 -2.57
N VAL A 65 -7.67 -3.26 -3.15
CA VAL A 65 -6.89 -4.50 -3.34
C VAL A 65 -6.55 -5.13 -2.00
N ASN A 66 -6.09 -4.36 -1.02
CA ASN A 66 -5.79 -4.86 0.32
C ASN A 66 -7.06 -5.39 1.02
N LEU A 67 -8.22 -4.79 0.80
CA LEU A 67 -9.49 -5.25 1.36
C LEU A 67 -9.97 -6.55 0.70
N ALA A 68 -9.93 -6.61 -0.64
CA ALA A 68 -10.31 -7.76 -1.45
C ALA A 68 -9.32 -8.92 -1.36
N ALA A 69 -8.05 -8.64 -1.03
CA ALA A 69 -7.08 -9.66 -0.71
C ALA A 69 -7.55 -10.41 0.55
N ASN A 70 -8.05 -11.62 0.31
CA ASN A 70 -8.30 -12.59 1.36
C ASN A 70 -7.00 -12.79 2.14
N ASN A 71 -7.08 -12.67 3.46
CA ASN A 71 -5.96 -12.72 4.41
C ASN A 71 -5.07 -13.97 4.20
N THR A 72 -4.15 -13.92 3.25
CA THR A 72 -2.97 -14.79 3.15
C THR A 72 -1.96 -14.49 4.26
N VAL A 73 -2.35 -13.73 5.29
CA VAL A 73 -1.69 -13.75 6.61
C VAL A 73 -1.77 -15.16 7.22
N LYS A 74 -2.81 -15.96 6.89
CA LYS A 74 -2.84 -17.38 7.24
C LYS A 74 -1.70 -18.14 6.56
N ASN A 75 -1.31 -17.76 5.34
CA ASN A 75 -0.25 -18.40 4.57
C ASN A 75 1.16 -18.03 5.05
N LYS A 76 1.45 -16.76 5.38
CA LYS A 76 2.77 -16.40 5.94
C LYS A 76 3.03 -17.08 7.29
N GLN A 77 2.03 -17.19 8.17
CA GLN A 77 2.21 -17.92 9.44
C GLN A 77 2.31 -19.44 9.23
N THR A 78 1.50 -20.05 8.37
CA THR A 78 1.67 -21.49 8.07
C THR A 78 3.02 -21.78 7.43
N LEU A 79 3.51 -20.94 6.52
CA LEU A 79 4.80 -21.14 5.83
C LEU A 79 6.00 -20.99 6.79
N PHE A 80 5.92 -20.10 7.78
CA PHE A 80 6.90 -20.01 8.88
C PHE A 80 6.83 -21.20 9.86
N ILE A 81 5.62 -21.73 10.12
CA ILE A 81 5.42 -22.91 10.98
C ILE A 81 5.97 -24.17 10.26
N ASP A 82 5.66 -24.34 8.97
CA ASP A 82 6.12 -25.46 8.15
C ASP A 82 7.66 -25.47 8.05
N ALA A 83 8.27 -24.32 7.75
CA ALA A 83 9.73 -24.22 7.67
C ALA A 83 10.43 -24.55 9.01
N ARG A 84 9.80 -24.19 10.14
CA ARG A 84 10.33 -24.51 11.48
C ARG A 84 10.19 -25.98 11.82
N ILE A 85 9.09 -26.62 11.42
CA ILE A 85 8.86 -28.06 11.61
C ILE A 85 9.80 -28.87 10.71
N ALA A 86 9.95 -28.49 9.43
CA ALA A 86 10.88 -29.12 8.50
C ALA A 86 12.33 -29.03 8.98
N LYS A 87 12.75 -27.86 9.51
CA LYS A 87 14.09 -27.68 10.08
C LYS A 87 14.30 -28.50 11.36
N LYS A 88 13.26 -28.75 12.15
CA LYS A 88 13.33 -29.68 13.30
C LYS A 88 13.41 -31.13 12.85
N GLY A 89 12.65 -31.55 11.84
CA GLY A 89 12.73 -32.90 11.28
C GLY A 89 14.11 -33.23 10.70
N LEU A 90 14.76 -32.24 10.08
CA LEU A 90 16.12 -32.40 9.53
C LEU A 90 17.22 -32.54 10.60
N LEU A 91 17.02 -31.98 11.79
CA LEU A 91 17.99 -32.05 12.90
C LEU A 91 17.85 -33.31 13.76
N ILE A 92 16.79 -34.09 13.55
CA ILE A 92 16.50 -35.33 14.30
C ILE A 92 16.76 -36.57 13.41
N SER A 93 17.17 -36.38 12.16
CA SER A 93 17.60 -37.45 11.25
C SER A 93 19.12 -37.59 11.16
#